data_AF-A0A1D1XNW5-F1
#
_entry.id   AF-A0A1D1XNW5-F1
#
_cell.length_a   1.000
_cell.length_b   1.000
_cell.length_c   1.000
_cell.angle_alpha   90.00
_cell.angle_beta   90.00
_cell.angle_gamma   90.00
#
_symmetry.space_group_name_H-M   'P 1'
#
loop_
_entity.id
_entity.type
_entity.pdbx_description
1 polymer ?
#
loop_
_entity_poly.entity_id
_entity_poly.type
_entity_poly.pdbx_seq_one_letter_code
_entity_poly.pdbx_strand_id
1 'polypeptide(L)'
;MSNRVALPSLLLRLLVLPFLHIPVTGQAKTFESVPDLQKAMYHIIDGYPCVRLLNVSGEIGCSNPGRGKVVAPIVKFKNADGQLSQPSTLLVAGDEMQNLFLRISNDQDFAQNVAGVLVESKDVSQSSGFSPVGKFPQAEFAPYKKHNFEWNPVGSGIMGNRYNFPVFLLSKNSTLSLQEFITKNGRRNKAEPIAVAEFDLVMQTTTVGTHDSESCLRQRSCLPLGGYSEQ
;
A
#
# COMPACT_ATOMS: atom_id res chain seq x y z
N MET A 1 -66.23 -53.81 11.10
CA MET A 1 -65.11 -52.83 11.08
C MET A 1 -64.35 -52.96 12.39
N SER A 2 -63.20 -53.63 12.39
CA SER A 2 -62.15 -53.42 13.40
C SER A 2 -60.83 -53.97 12.85
N ASN A 3 -59.79 -53.17 12.99
CA ASN A 3 -58.53 -53.24 12.26
C ASN A 3 -57.52 -54.21 12.87
N ARG A 4 -56.61 -54.67 11.99
CA ARG A 4 -55.36 -55.41 12.22
C ARG A 4 -54.51 -54.80 13.35
N VAL A 5 -53.70 -55.63 14.02
CA VAL A 5 -52.23 -55.42 14.09
C VAL A 5 -51.53 -56.80 14.23
N ALA A 6 -50.67 -57.10 13.26
CA ALA A 6 -49.61 -58.10 13.39
C ALA A 6 -48.27 -57.36 13.25
N LEU A 7 -47.36 -57.63 14.18
CA LEU A 7 -45.91 -57.38 14.12
C LEU A 7 -45.27 -58.60 14.84
N PRO A 8 -43.98 -58.97 14.61
CA PRO A 8 -42.88 -58.13 14.14
C PRO A 8 -41.91 -58.81 13.15
N SER A 9 -40.98 -58.05 12.59
CA SER A 9 -39.53 -58.35 12.54
C SER A 9 -38.86 -57.56 11.42
N LEU A 10 -38.49 -56.31 11.70
CA LEU A 10 -37.63 -55.51 10.82
C LEU A 10 -36.17 -55.76 11.23
N LEU A 11 -35.42 -56.47 10.39
CA LEU A 11 -33.98 -56.67 10.52
C LEU A 11 -33.24 -55.34 10.30
N LEU A 12 -32.65 -54.78 11.35
CA LEU A 12 -31.78 -53.61 11.30
C LEU A 12 -30.38 -54.05 10.85
N ARG A 13 -30.03 -53.82 9.57
CA ARG A 13 -28.65 -53.99 9.08
C ARG A 13 -27.81 -52.76 9.46
N LEU A 14 -26.90 -52.93 10.42
CA LEU A 14 -25.83 -51.98 10.72
C LEU A 14 -24.87 -51.87 9.53
N LEU A 15 -24.83 -50.70 8.90
CA LEU A 15 -23.84 -50.31 7.89
C LEU A 15 -22.58 -49.82 8.63
N VAL A 16 -21.55 -50.66 8.71
CA VAL A 16 -20.22 -50.26 9.19
C VAL A 16 -19.50 -49.58 8.02
N LEU A 17 -19.47 -48.24 8.02
CA LEU A 17 -18.62 -47.47 7.12
C LEU A 17 -17.17 -47.53 7.63
N PRO A 18 -16.19 -47.97 6.82
CA PRO A 18 -14.79 -47.89 7.22
C PRO A 18 -14.39 -46.41 7.15
N PHE A 19 -14.02 -45.84 8.30
CA PHE A 19 -13.33 -44.56 8.36
C PHE A 19 -11.98 -44.72 7.66
N LEU A 20 -11.92 -44.38 6.37
CA LEU A 20 -10.68 -44.10 5.66
C LEU A 20 -10.00 -42.91 6.36
N HIS A 21 -9.05 -43.20 7.25
CA HIS A 21 -8.10 -42.21 7.76
C HIS A 21 -7.23 -41.75 6.60
N ILE A 22 -7.60 -40.60 6.01
CA ILE A 22 -6.73 -39.86 5.10
C ILE A 22 -5.58 -39.32 5.97
N PRO A 23 -4.32 -39.71 5.74
CA PRO A 23 -3.21 -39.11 6.46
C PRO A 23 -3.06 -37.68 5.95
N VAL A 24 -3.42 -36.72 6.81
CA VAL A 24 -3.07 -35.31 6.61
C VAL A 24 -1.56 -35.20 6.84
N THR A 25 -0.78 -35.39 5.78
CA THR A 25 0.66 -35.07 5.79
C THR A 25 0.84 -33.56 5.67
N GLY A 26 0.42 -32.84 6.69
CA GLY A 26 0.82 -31.46 6.93
C GLY A 26 2.01 -31.50 7.89
N GLN A 27 3.23 -31.41 7.37
CA GLN A 27 4.41 -31.31 8.22
C GLN A 27 4.31 -29.99 8.99
N ALA A 28 3.90 -30.05 10.26
CA ALA A 28 3.82 -28.89 11.12
C ALA A 28 5.24 -28.35 11.28
N LYS A 29 5.52 -27.16 10.73
CA LYS A 29 6.78 -26.46 10.99
C LYS A 29 6.85 -26.19 12.49
N THR A 30 7.74 -26.89 13.19
CA THR A 30 8.08 -26.60 14.58
C THR A 30 8.89 -25.31 14.61
N PHE A 31 8.41 -24.30 15.31
CA PHE A 31 9.14 -23.06 15.53
C PHE A 31 10.02 -23.21 16.77
N GLU A 32 11.32 -22.94 16.63
CA GLU A 32 12.29 -23.10 17.72
C GLU A 32 12.39 -21.85 18.60
N SER A 33 12.00 -20.68 18.07
CA SER A 33 12.08 -19.41 18.79
C SER A 33 11.02 -18.37 18.33
N VAL A 34 10.83 -17.30 19.12
CA VAL A 34 9.97 -16.16 18.75
C VAL A 34 10.42 -15.47 17.45
N PRO A 35 11.73 -15.23 17.21
CA PRO A 35 12.21 -14.75 15.91
C PRO A 35 11.83 -15.64 14.72
N ASP A 36 11.82 -16.96 14.89
CA ASP A 36 11.45 -17.88 13.81
C ASP A 36 9.96 -17.78 13.47
N LEU A 37 9.12 -17.62 14.50
CA LEU A 37 7.70 -17.33 14.31
C LEU A 37 7.51 -15.98 13.59
N GLN A 38 8.24 -14.93 14.00
CA GLN A 38 8.14 -13.61 13.36
C GLN A 38 8.51 -13.68 11.87
N LYS A 39 9.59 -14.38 11.51
CA LYS A 39 9.99 -14.59 10.10
C LYS A 39 8.96 -15.40 9.30
N ALA A 40 8.18 -16.25 9.95
CA ALA A 40 7.13 -17.02 9.29
C ALA A 40 5.83 -16.20 9.11
N MET A 41 5.58 -15.21 9.97
CA MET A 41 4.40 -14.35 9.93
C MET A 41 4.60 -13.12 9.03
N TYR A 42 5.77 -12.49 9.08
CA TYR A 42 6.05 -11.26 8.37
C TYR A 42 6.94 -11.49 7.17
N HIS A 43 6.55 -10.88 6.06
CA HIS A 43 7.36 -10.84 4.86
C HIS A 43 7.87 -9.42 4.64
N ILE A 44 9.18 -9.22 4.79
CA ILE A 44 9.81 -7.90 4.64
C ILE A 44 9.90 -7.57 3.15
N ILE A 45 9.42 -6.39 2.80
CA ILE A 45 9.40 -5.88 1.44
C ILE A 45 10.26 -4.62 1.38
N ASP A 46 11.29 -4.65 0.54
CA ASP A 46 12.17 -3.49 0.33
C ASP A 46 11.56 -2.53 -0.70
N GLY A 47 11.77 -1.23 -0.50
CA GLY A 47 11.36 -0.19 -1.42
C GLY A 47 11.94 1.17 -1.10
N TYR A 48 11.69 2.12 -1.99
CA TYR A 48 12.11 3.50 -1.89
C TYR A 48 10.92 4.34 -1.41
N PRO A 49 10.99 4.93 -0.20
CA PRO A 49 9.89 5.72 0.33
C PRO A 49 9.77 7.07 -0.38
N CYS A 50 8.54 7.50 -0.60
CA CYS A 50 8.22 8.91 -0.74
C CYS A 50 8.35 9.58 0.62
N VAL A 51 9.10 10.68 0.70
CA VAL A 51 9.39 11.36 1.97
C VAL A 51 8.67 12.72 2.05
N ARG A 52 8.51 13.21 3.27
CA ARG A 52 7.92 14.52 3.56
C ARG A 52 9.00 15.59 3.46
N LEU A 53 8.79 16.58 2.58
CA LEU A 53 9.60 17.78 2.49
C LEU A 53 8.79 18.99 2.93
N LEU A 54 9.48 20.01 3.41
CA LEU A 54 8.88 21.23 3.95
C LEU A 54 9.39 22.45 3.21
N ASN A 55 8.48 23.38 2.93
CA ASN A 55 8.80 24.72 2.47
C ASN A 55 8.18 25.75 3.44
N VAL A 56 8.33 27.03 3.13
CA VAL A 56 7.77 28.12 3.95
C VAL A 56 6.24 28.13 3.97
N SER A 57 5.60 27.54 2.95
CA SER A 57 4.15 27.51 2.77
C SER A 57 3.50 26.23 3.30
N GLY A 58 4.29 25.22 3.71
CA GLY A 58 3.78 23.98 4.25
C GLY A 58 4.54 22.73 3.82
N GLU A 59 3.76 21.66 3.57
CA GLU A 59 4.23 20.29 3.44
C GLU A 59 3.99 19.72 2.04
N ILE A 60 4.96 18.97 1.52
CA ILE A 60 4.82 18.17 0.29
C ILE A 60 5.33 16.75 0.48
N GLY A 61 4.88 15.81 -0.36
CA GLY A 61 5.28 14.41 -0.30
C GLY A 61 4.53 13.63 0.77
N CYS A 62 5.12 12.54 1.26
CA CYS A 62 4.39 11.48 1.96
C CYS A 62 4.87 11.26 3.39
N SER A 63 3.96 10.88 4.29
CA SER A 63 4.31 10.38 5.63
C SER A 63 3.21 9.46 6.16
N ASN A 64 3.53 8.64 7.16
CA ASN A 64 2.50 8.04 8.00
C ASN A 64 1.64 9.15 8.65
N PRO A 65 0.34 8.93 8.84
CA PRO A 65 -0.49 9.76 9.69
C PRO A 65 -0.10 9.54 11.16
N GLY A 66 0.18 10.63 11.87
CA GLY A 66 0.51 10.58 13.29
C GLY A 66 1.85 9.90 13.59
N ARG A 67 1.90 9.17 14.71
CA ARG A 67 3.13 8.62 15.32
C ARG A 67 3.28 7.10 15.18
N GLY A 68 2.27 6.44 14.62
CA GLY A 68 2.18 4.99 14.57
C GLY A 68 2.54 4.40 13.21
N LYS A 69 2.69 3.08 13.21
CA LYS A 69 2.70 2.30 11.98
C LYS A 69 1.32 2.35 11.31
N VAL A 70 1.29 2.29 9.99
CA VAL A 70 0.04 2.14 9.25
C VAL A 70 -0.11 0.69 8.85
N VAL A 71 -1.25 0.10 9.18
CA VAL A 71 -1.57 -1.29 8.86
C VAL A 71 -2.89 -1.31 8.11
N ALA A 72 -2.88 -1.75 6.85
CA ALA A 72 -4.09 -1.78 6.03
C ALA A 72 -4.07 -2.92 4.98
N PRO A 73 -5.24 -3.49 4.66
CA PRO A 73 -5.36 -4.56 3.68
C PRO A 73 -4.91 -4.11 2.30
N ILE A 74 -4.22 -4.98 1.57
CA ILE A 74 -3.72 -4.69 0.22
C ILE A 74 -4.82 -4.97 -0.80
N VAL A 75 -5.13 -3.97 -1.62
CA VAL A 75 -6.03 -4.08 -2.77
C VAL A 75 -5.30 -3.63 -4.03
N LYS A 76 -5.47 -4.38 -5.12
CA LYS A 76 -4.90 -4.00 -6.41
C LYS A 76 -5.71 -2.86 -7.02
N PHE A 77 -5.06 -1.76 -7.35
CA PHE A 77 -5.71 -0.63 -8.00
C PHE A 77 -5.97 -0.91 -9.47
N LYS A 78 -7.21 -0.65 -9.92
CA LYS A 78 -7.55 -0.41 -11.31
C LYS A 78 -8.35 0.88 -11.40
N ASN A 79 -8.07 1.72 -12.39
CA ASN A 79 -8.71 3.02 -12.48
C ASN A 79 -10.25 2.96 -12.57
N ALA A 80 -10.79 1.90 -13.18
CA ALA A 80 -12.23 1.66 -13.29
C ALA A 80 -12.89 1.14 -11.99
N ASP A 81 -12.12 0.86 -10.93
CA ASP A 81 -12.68 0.40 -9.67
C ASP A 81 -13.50 1.52 -9.00
N GLY A 82 -14.61 1.14 -8.36
CA GLY A 82 -15.47 2.07 -7.64
C GLY A 82 -14.83 2.66 -6.38
N GLN A 83 -15.68 3.10 -5.45
CA GLN A 83 -15.25 3.65 -4.17
C GLN A 83 -14.59 2.59 -3.28
N LEU A 84 -13.58 2.97 -2.49
CA LEU A 84 -13.02 2.09 -1.46
C LEU A 84 -13.99 2.01 -0.27
N SER A 85 -14.31 0.79 0.16
CA SER A 85 -15.24 0.55 1.27
C SER A 85 -14.60 0.71 2.66
N GLN A 86 -13.27 0.71 2.74
CA GLN A 86 -12.49 0.82 3.97
C GLN A 86 -11.08 1.35 3.69
N PRO A 87 -10.36 1.86 4.71
CA PRO A 87 -8.96 2.21 4.60
C PRO A 87 -8.13 1.04 4.04
N SER A 88 -7.46 1.27 2.91
CA SER A 88 -6.77 0.22 2.15
C SER A 88 -5.41 0.65 1.64
N THR A 89 -4.49 -0.31 1.52
CA THR A 89 -3.21 -0.15 0.84
C THR A 89 -3.38 -0.46 -0.64
N LEU A 90 -3.10 0.51 -1.51
CA LEU A 90 -3.24 0.34 -2.96
C LEU A 90 -1.95 -0.22 -3.56
N LEU A 91 -2.01 -1.39 -4.18
CA LEU A 91 -0.95 -1.90 -5.05
C LEU A 91 -1.21 -1.41 -6.48
N VAL A 92 -0.32 -0.57 -7.00
CA VAL A 92 -0.47 0.12 -8.29
C VAL A 92 0.69 -0.23 -9.21
N ALA A 93 0.38 -0.51 -10.48
CA ALA A 93 1.39 -0.65 -11.51
C ALA A 93 2.06 0.70 -11.79
N GLY A 94 3.36 0.73 -12.09
CA GLY A 94 4.10 1.98 -12.27
C GLY A 94 3.53 2.92 -13.35
N ASP A 95 2.93 2.38 -14.40
CA ASP A 95 2.26 3.12 -15.48
C ASP A 95 0.90 3.73 -15.07
N GLU A 96 0.22 3.14 -14.08
CA GLU A 96 -1.04 3.65 -13.52
C GLU A 96 -0.84 4.61 -12.35
N MET A 97 0.41 4.87 -11.93
CA MET A 97 0.73 5.77 -10.83
C MET A 97 0.09 7.15 -11.02
N GLN A 98 0.23 7.75 -12.20
CA GLN A 98 -0.32 9.08 -12.48
C GLN A 98 -1.84 9.09 -12.33
N ASN A 99 -2.54 8.10 -12.88
CA ASN A 99 -3.99 7.98 -12.80
C ASN A 99 -4.46 7.89 -11.36
N LEU A 100 -3.77 7.08 -10.54
CA LEU A 100 -4.06 6.96 -9.12
C LEU A 100 -3.96 8.31 -8.40
N PHE A 101 -2.83 9.00 -8.51
CA PHE A 101 -2.62 10.25 -7.77
C PHE A 101 -3.47 11.41 -8.28
N LEU A 102 -3.81 11.43 -9.57
CA LEU A 102 -4.81 12.35 -10.11
C LEU A 102 -6.20 12.05 -9.53
N ARG A 103 -6.58 10.77 -9.41
CA ARG A 103 -7.85 10.40 -8.75
C ARG A 103 -7.87 10.81 -7.28
N ILE A 104 -6.81 10.52 -6.53
CA ILE A 104 -6.68 10.94 -5.12
C ILE A 104 -6.83 12.47 -4.98
N SER A 105 -6.32 13.24 -5.94
CA SER A 105 -6.41 14.71 -5.90
C SER A 105 -7.81 15.24 -6.21
N ASN A 106 -8.61 14.50 -6.99
CA ASN A 106 -9.90 14.96 -7.50
C ASN A 106 -11.11 14.30 -6.81
N ASP A 107 -10.91 13.17 -6.12
CA ASP A 107 -11.94 12.37 -5.47
C ASP A 107 -11.61 12.23 -3.97
N GLN A 108 -12.14 13.16 -3.17
CA GLN A 108 -11.90 13.23 -1.73
C GLN A 108 -12.43 11.99 -1.00
N ASP A 109 -13.55 11.44 -1.45
CA ASP A 109 -14.16 10.27 -0.85
C ASP A 109 -13.30 9.02 -1.05
N PHE A 110 -12.69 8.88 -2.22
CA PHE A 110 -11.66 7.88 -2.47
C PHE A 110 -10.42 8.13 -1.62
N ALA A 111 -9.91 9.37 -1.60
CA ALA A 111 -8.68 9.76 -0.93
C ALA A 111 -8.68 9.46 0.58
N GLN A 112 -9.79 9.71 1.28
CA GLN A 112 -9.90 9.44 2.73
C GLN A 112 -9.74 7.95 3.10
N ASN A 113 -9.95 7.05 2.14
CA ASN A 113 -9.81 5.60 2.33
C ASN A 113 -8.48 5.06 1.81
N VAL A 114 -7.57 5.91 1.32
CA VAL A 114 -6.21 5.51 0.96
C VAL A 114 -5.34 5.53 2.21
N ALA A 115 -5.01 4.34 2.72
CA ALA A 115 -4.14 4.19 3.89
C ALA A 115 -2.66 4.11 3.53
N GLY A 116 -2.33 3.68 2.31
CA GLY A 116 -0.95 3.58 1.82
C GLY A 116 -0.91 3.19 0.35
N VAL A 117 0.25 3.36 -0.29
CA VAL A 117 0.43 3.01 -1.71
C VAL A 117 1.74 2.25 -1.91
N LEU A 118 1.66 1.13 -2.61
CA LEU A 118 2.80 0.34 -3.08
C LEU A 118 2.84 0.40 -4.59
N VAL A 119 3.90 0.98 -5.14
CA VAL A 119 4.11 1.11 -6.58
C VAL A 119 5.01 -0.02 -7.05
N GLU A 120 4.52 -0.81 -8.00
CA GLU A 120 5.30 -1.87 -8.63
C GLU A 120 6.41 -1.29 -9.52
N SER A 121 7.62 -1.84 -9.41
CA SER A 121 8.69 -1.50 -10.35
C SER A 121 8.45 -2.22 -11.68
N LYS A 122 8.58 -1.47 -12.78
CA LYS A 122 8.49 -1.98 -14.15
C LYS A 122 9.75 -1.61 -14.92
N ASP A 123 10.04 -2.37 -15.98
CA ASP A 123 11.10 -2.01 -16.91
C ASP A 123 10.73 -0.76 -17.72
N VAL A 124 11.69 0.16 -17.82
CA VAL A 124 11.57 1.52 -18.40
C VAL A 124 11.14 1.49 -19.87
N SER A 125 11.28 0.36 -20.56
CA SER A 125 11.02 0.21 -22.00
C SER A 125 9.54 0.26 -22.41
N GLN A 126 8.59 0.33 -21.46
CA GLN A 126 7.15 0.17 -21.73
C GLN A 126 6.25 1.31 -21.21
N SER A 127 6.78 2.40 -20.68
CA SER A 127 5.95 3.49 -20.14
C SER A 127 5.69 4.59 -21.18
N SER A 128 4.42 4.96 -21.37
CA SER A 128 4.07 6.29 -21.88
C SER A 128 4.72 7.34 -20.99
N GLY A 129 5.37 8.35 -21.57
CA GLY A 129 6.12 9.36 -20.82
C GLY A 129 5.31 9.95 -19.67
N PHE A 130 5.87 9.92 -18.47
CA PHE A 130 5.27 10.41 -17.23
C PHE A 130 6.20 11.44 -16.57
N SER A 131 5.64 12.54 -16.08
CA SER A 131 6.37 13.51 -15.27
C SER A 131 5.57 13.88 -14.02
N PRO A 132 6.05 13.56 -12.80
CA PRO A 132 5.37 13.91 -11.56
C PRO A 132 5.50 15.41 -11.21
N VAL A 133 6.40 16.11 -11.90
CA VAL A 133 6.69 17.54 -11.67
C VAL A 133 5.64 18.40 -12.39
N GLY A 134 5.47 19.65 -11.94
CA GLY A 134 4.59 20.60 -12.61
C GLY A 134 5.06 20.99 -14.00
N LYS A 135 4.18 21.69 -14.74
CA LYS A 135 4.43 22.11 -16.12
C LYS A 135 5.49 23.18 -16.29
N PHE A 136 5.69 23.99 -15.27
CA PHE A 136 6.78 24.95 -15.16
C PHE A 136 7.48 24.73 -13.81
N PRO A 137 8.49 23.84 -13.76
CA PRO A 137 9.28 23.61 -12.55
C PRO A 137 9.95 24.92 -12.07
N GLN A 138 9.93 25.17 -10.77
CA GLN A 138 10.56 26.35 -10.14
C GLN A 138 10.07 27.71 -10.69
N ALA A 139 8.86 27.77 -11.23
CA ALA A 139 8.29 29.00 -11.77
C ALA A 139 8.37 30.17 -10.79
N GLU A 140 8.11 29.94 -9.50
CA GLU A 140 8.15 30.97 -8.45
C GLU A 140 9.52 31.63 -8.23
N PHE A 141 10.60 30.97 -8.66
CA PHE A 141 11.98 31.47 -8.57
C PHE A 141 12.49 32.05 -9.90
N ALA A 142 11.66 32.07 -10.93
CA ALA A 142 12.06 32.60 -12.23
C ALA A 142 12.27 34.13 -12.14
N PRO A 143 13.29 34.69 -12.83
CA PRO A 143 13.58 36.13 -12.79
C PRO A 143 12.55 36.98 -13.54
N TYR A 144 11.52 36.36 -14.15
CA TYR A 144 10.49 37.01 -14.95
C TYR A 144 9.09 36.65 -14.46
N LYS A 145 8.15 37.60 -14.55
CA LYS A 145 6.78 37.44 -14.01
C LYS A 145 5.85 36.58 -14.88
N LYS A 146 6.22 36.32 -16.13
CA LYS A 146 5.37 35.58 -17.08
C LYS A 146 5.65 34.08 -16.96
N HIS A 147 4.68 33.35 -16.41
CA HIS A 147 4.76 31.90 -16.20
C HIS A 147 3.95 31.09 -17.22
N ASN A 148 3.74 31.63 -18.42
CA ASN A 148 2.84 31.05 -19.43
C ASN A 148 3.51 29.99 -20.32
N PHE A 149 4.83 29.85 -20.26
CA PHE A 149 5.54 28.83 -21.03
C PHE A 149 5.57 27.50 -20.26
N GLU A 150 5.06 26.44 -20.88
CA GLU A 150 5.08 25.09 -20.32
C GLU A 150 6.37 24.36 -20.75
N TRP A 151 7.42 24.42 -19.92
CA TRP A 151 8.67 23.69 -20.14
C TRP A 151 8.48 22.16 -20.09
N ASN A 152 7.49 21.71 -19.34
CA ASN A 152 7.15 20.31 -19.14
C ASN A 152 5.66 20.07 -19.43
N PRO A 153 5.21 20.03 -20.70
CA PRO A 153 3.78 19.97 -21.04
C PRO A 153 3.05 18.74 -20.46
N VAL A 154 3.78 17.63 -20.28
CA VAL A 154 3.28 16.38 -19.68
C VAL A 154 3.37 16.36 -18.14
N GLY A 155 3.77 17.48 -17.53
CA GLY A 155 3.90 17.63 -16.09
C GLY A 155 2.57 17.55 -15.37
N SER A 156 2.43 16.55 -14.52
CA SER A 156 1.20 16.31 -13.73
C SER A 156 1.15 17.13 -12.44
N GLY A 157 2.30 17.56 -11.90
CA GLY A 157 2.37 18.31 -10.65
C GLY A 157 2.12 17.50 -9.36
N ILE A 158 1.86 16.19 -9.46
CA ILE A 158 1.50 15.36 -8.29
C ILE A 158 2.60 15.32 -7.21
N MET A 159 3.87 15.55 -7.57
CA MET A 159 4.99 15.60 -6.62
C MET A 159 4.86 16.75 -5.62
N GLY A 160 4.16 17.82 -5.99
CA GLY A 160 3.95 19.00 -5.13
C GLY A 160 2.82 18.83 -4.12
N ASN A 161 2.10 17.71 -4.13
CA ASN A 161 0.96 17.48 -3.25
C ASN A 161 1.39 16.92 -1.89
N ARG A 162 0.54 17.14 -0.88
CA ARG A 162 0.68 16.58 0.46
C ARG A 162 -0.10 15.27 0.58
N TYR A 163 0.59 14.19 0.92
CA TYR A 163 -0.01 12.87 1.12
C TYR A 163 0.18 12.43 2.58
N ASN A 164 -0.93 12.25 3.31
CA ASN A 164 -0.92 11.80 4.71
C ASN A 164 -1.01 10.28 4.84
N PHE A 165 -0.39 9.59 3.90
CA PHE A 165 -0.23 8.15 3.87
C PHE A 165 1.15 7.83 3.27
N PRO A 166 1.77 6.71 3.65
CA PRO A 166 3.04 6.27 3.09
C PRO A 166 2.88 5.81 1.64
N VAL A 167 3.90 6.10 0.84
CA VAL A 167 4.02 5.63 -0.54
C VAL A 167 5.41 5.03 -0.71
N PHE A 168 5.50 3.81 -1.26
CA PHE A 168 6.78 3.15 -1.54
C PHE A 168 6.83 2.70 -3.00
N LEU A 169 7.93 3.00 -3.67
CA LEU A 169 8.31 2.35 -4.92
C LEU A 169 9.04 1.04 -4.59
N LEU A 170 8.47 -0.09 -4.97
CA LEU A 170 9.04 -1.39 -4.68
C LEU A 170 10.27 -1.67 -5.55
N SER A 171 11.22 -2.45 -5.04
CA SER A 171 12.23 -3.06 -5.91
C SER A 171 11.59 -4.08 -6.88
N LYS A 172 12.31 -4.48 -7.93
CA LYS A 172 11.86 -5.55 -8.84
C LYS A 172 11.59 -6.86 -8.09
N ASN A 173 12.52 -7.25 -7.21
CA ASN A 173 12.40 -8.47 -6.41
C ASN A 173 11.22 -8.39 -5.44
N SER A 174 11.07 -7.26 -4.76
CA SER A 174 9.96 -6.96 -3.87
C SER A 174 8.60 -7.01 -4.58
N THR A 175 8.53 -6.47 -5.81
CA THR A 175 7.33 -6.51 -6.64
C THR A 175 6.92 -7.95 -6.93
N LEU A 176 7.85 -8.78 -7.44
CA LEU A 176 7.59 -10.19 -7.73
C LEU A 176 7.17 -10.97 -6.48
N SER A 177 7.86 -10.74 -5.38
CA SER A 177 7.61 -11.42 -4.11
C SER A 177 6.24 -11.06 -3.52
N LEU A 178 5.85 -9.78 -3.58
CA LEU A 178 4.54 -9.32 -3.13
C LEU A 178 3.42 -9.88 -4.01
N GLN A 179 3.59 -9.90 -5.34
CA GLN A 179 2.60 -10.47 -6.27
C GLN A 179 2.38 -11.97 -6.00
N GLU A 180 3.45 -12.72 -5.75
CA GLU A 180 3.38 -14.13 -5.40
C GLU A 180 2.64 -14.33 -4.06
N PHE A 181 2.95 -13.50 -3.06
CA PHE A 181 2.30 -13.51 -1.75
C PHE A 181 0.79 -13.26 -1.87
N ILE A 182 0.38 -12.21 -2.59
CA ILE A 182 -1.04 -11.88 -2.80
C ILE A 182 -1.75 -13.01 -3.56
N THR A 183 -1.12 -13.58 -4.60
CA THR A 183 -1.69 -14.66 -5.40
C THR A 183 -1.89 -15.94 -4.58
N LYS A 184 -0.92 -16.30 -3.73
CA LYS A 184 -1.01 -17.47 -2.85
C LYS A 184 -2.13 -17.33 -1.83
N ASN A 185 -2.28 -16.15 -1.24
CA ASN A 185 -3.32 -15.92 -0.25
C ASN A 185 -4.71 -15.76 -0.88
N GLY A 186 -4.83 -15.19 -2.08
CA GLY A 186 -6.12 -15.04 -2.78
C GLY A 186 -6.79 -16.36 -3.18
N ARG A 187 -6.06 -17.48 -3.11
CA ARG A 187 -6.58 -18.84 -3.32
C ARG A 187 -7.16 -19.49 -2.05
N ARG A 188 -7.03 -18.85 -0.89
CA ARG A 188 -7.65 -19.29 0.37
C ARG A 188 -9.06 -18.67 0.48
N ASN A 189 -10.03 -19.42 1.01
CA ASN A 189 -11.44 -19.02 1.04
C ASN A 189 -11.67 -17.60 1.59
N LYS A 190 -12.64 -16.88 1.00
CA LYS A 190 -12.96 -15.43 1.12
C LYS A 190 -13.21 -14.84 2.54
N ALA A 191 -12.93 -15.54 3.62
CA ALA A 191 -13.36 -15.16 4.97
C ALA A 191 -12.35 -14.32 5.78
N GLU A 192 -11.08 -14.22 5.38
CA GLU A 192 -10.04 -13.51 6.15
C GLU A 192 -9.23 -12.53 5.29
N PRO A 193 -8.64 -11.46 5.87
CA PRO A 193 -7.88 -10.46 5.12
C PRO A 193 -6.69 -11.13 4.40
N ILE A 194 -6.71 -11.02 3.07
CA ILE A 194 -5.90 -11.84 2.15
C ILE A 194 -4.42 -11.43 2.14
N ALA A 195 -4.09 -10.18 2.44
CA ALA A 195 -2.73 -9.70 2.61
C ALA A 195 -2.82 -8.31 3.25
N VAL A 196 -1.99 -8.04 4.25
CA VAL A 196 -1.95 -6.73 4.93
C VAL A 196 -0.54 -6.16 4.78
N ALA A 197 -0.46 -4.87 4.50
CA ALA A 197 0.81 -4.14 4.52
C ALA A 197 0.93 -3.37 5.82
N GLU A 198 2.12 -3.44 6.44
CA GLU A 198 2.53 -2.60 7.55
C GLU A 198 3.59 -1.61 7.04
N PHE A 199 3.38 -0.32 7.28
CA PHE A 199 4.32 0.75 6.94
C PHE A 199 4.85 1.41 8.21
N ASP A 200 6.17 1.48 8.30
CA ASP A 200 6.87 2.20 9.35
C ASP A 200 7.66 3.36 8.74
N LEU A 201 6.94 4.43 8.39
CA LEU A 201 7.48 5.65 7.78
C LEU A 201 7.01 6.88 8.57
N VAL A 202 7.31 6.88 9.87
CA VAL A 202 6.99 7.98 10.77
C VAL A 202 8.04 9.08 10.64
N MET A 203 7.61 10.26 10.20
CA MET A 203 8.47 11.43 10.07
C MET A 203 8.53 12.19 11.41
N GLN A 204 9.70 12.70 11.77
CA GLN A 204 9.87 13.49 13.01
C GLN A 204 9.03 14.76 13.01
N THR A 205 8.90 15.40 11.85
CA THR A 205 8.05 16.58 11.66
C THR A 205 6.58 16.29 11.99
N THR A 206 6.05 15.15 11.55
CA THR A 206 4.71 14.67 11.91
C THR A 206 4.58 14.36 13.40
N THR A 207 5.63 13.80 14.00
CA THR A 207 5.62 13.43 15.44
C THR A 207 5.56 14.65 16.34
N VAL A 208 6.34 15.68 16.02
CA VAL A 208 6.44 16.95 16.77
C VAL A 208 5.28 17.90 16.40
N GLY A 209 4.64 17.71 15.24
CA GLY A 209 3.56 18.57 14.76
C GLY A 209 4.06 19.86 14.12
N THR A 210 5.19 19.81 13.42
CA THR A 210 5.74 20.93 12.66
C THR A 210 5.39 20.77 11.18
N HIS A 211 4.78 21.79 10.59
CA HIS A 211 4.16 21.70 9.26
C HIS A 211 4.81 22.60 8.21
N ASP A 212 5.84 23.37 8.57
CA ASP A 212 6.57 24.27 7.66
C ASP A 212 8.05 24.29 8.04
N SER A 213 8.87 24.86 7.15
CA SER A 213 10.32 24.91 7.36
C SER A 213 10.72 25.75 8.58
N GLU A 214 9.99 26.82 8.89
CA GLU A 214 10.30 27.70 10.03
C GLU A 214 10.12 26.96 11.36
N SER A 215 8.94 26.37 11.56
CA SER A 215 8.57 25.63 12.77
C SER A 215 9.45 24.39 12.95
N CYS A 216 9.75 23.66 11.87
CA CYS A 216 10.57 22.45 11.95
C CYS A 216 12.03 22.75 12.31
N LEU A 217 12.62 23.82 11.76
CA LEU A 217 13.98 24.23 12.09
C LEU A 217 14.06 24.73 13.53
N ARG A 218 13.07 25.53 13.96
CA ARG A 218 12.99 26.02 15.35
C ARG A 218 12.91 24.88 16.36
N GLN A 219 12.12 23.84 16.07
CA GLN A 219 11.95 22.67 16.93
C GLN A 219 13.01 21.58 16.70
N ARG A 220 13.95 21.79 15.76
CA ARG A 220 14.99 20.83 15.39
C ARG A 220 14.45 19.46 14.98
N SER A 221 13.28 19.45 14.31
CA SER A 221 12.61 18.23 13.82
C SER A 221 12.92 17.91 12.34
N CYS A 222 13.71 18.75 11.67
CA CYS A 222 14.09 18.62 10.26
C CYS A 222 15.53 19.14 10.03
N LEU A 223 16.07 18.87 8.83
CA LEU A 223 17.34 19.40 8.37
C LEU A 223 17.14 20.18 7.05
N PRO A 224 17.91 21.26 6.81
CA PRO A 224 17.93 21.90 5.51
C PRO A 224 18.37 20.94 4.40
N LEU A 225 17.71 21.01 3.25
CA LEU A 225 18.16 20.30 2.05
C LEU A 225 19.34 21.03 1.42
N GLY A 226 20.46 20.33 1.22
CA GLY A 226 21.66 20.89 0.62
C GLY A 226 22.74 19.84 0.41
N GLY A 227 23.81 20.23 -0.25
CA GLY A 227 24.99 19.43 -0.52
C GLY A 227 26.16 20.32 -0.93
N TYR A 228 27.29 19.70 -1.26
CA TYR A 228 28.45 20.43 -1.77
C TYR A 228 28.39 20.52 -3.29
N SER A 229 28.74 21.68 -3.84
CA SER A 229 29.09 21.80 -5.25
C SER A 229 30.57 21.51 -5.39
N GLU A 230 30.94 20.59 -6.28
CA GLU A 230 32.33 20.43 -6.69
C GLU A 230 32.78 21.74 -7.36
N GLN A 231 33.91 22.28 -6.92
CA GLN A 231 34.53 23.49 -7.46
C GLN A 231 35.52 23.16 -8.58
#